data_AF-A0A3D4I0P7-F1
#
_entry.id   AF-A0A3D4I0P7-F1
#
_cell.length_a   1.000
_cell.length_b   1.000
_cell.length_c   1.000
_cell.angle_alpha   90.00
_cell.angle_beta   90.00
_cell.angle_gamma   90.00
#
_symmetry.space_group_name_H-M   'P 1'
#
loop_
_entity.id
_entity.type
_entity.pdbx_description
1 polymer ?
#
loop_
_entity_poly.entity_id
_entity_poly.type
_entity_poly.pdbx_seq_one_letter_code
_entity_poly.pdbx_strand_id
1 'polypeptide(L)'
;MSKLVIVESPAKAKTIQKYLGNGYDVIASMGHVRDLPKSRLSVDVKNNFQPKYQVIKGKEKLVKELKSKAEKSDSVLLATDPDREGEA
;
A
#
# COMPACT_ATOMS: atom_id res chain seq x y z
N MET A 1 -22.03 -0.92 0.97
CA MET A 1 -21.05 -2.01 1.03
C MET A 1 -20.17 -1.90 -0.20
N SER A 2 -18.91 -1.50 -0.02
CA SER A 2 -17.95 -1.27 -1.10
C SER A 2 -16.60 -1.90 -0.77
N LYS A 3 -15.96 -2.48 -1.79
CA LYS A 3 -14.64 -3.09 -1.68
C LYS A 3 -13.57 -2.03 -1.95
N LEU A 4 -12.51 -2.02 -1.15
CA LEU A 4 -11.34 -1.17 -1.39
C LEU A 4 -10.37 -1.91 -2.31
N VAL A 5 -9.91 -1.26 -3.36
CA VAL A 5 -8.86 -1.80 -4.25
C VAL A 5 -7.64 -0.89 -4.16
N ILE A 6 -6.49 -1.45 -3.82
CA ILE A 6 -5.23 -0.71 -3.70
C ILE A 6 -4.31 -1.09 -4.85
N VAL A 7 -3.87 -0.08 -5.60
CA VAL A 7 -2.95 -0.20 -6.74
C VAL A 7 -1.73 0.70 -6.51
N GLU A 8 -0.64 0.53 -7.27
CA GLU A 8 0.58 1.30 -7.04
C GLU A 8 0.53 2.72 -7.61
N SER A 9 -0.15 2.92 -8.75
CA SER A 9 -0.12 4.18 -9.51
C SER A 9 -1.49 4.84 -9.73
N PRO A 10 -1.57 6.20 -9.75
CA PRO A 10 -2.82 6.92 -10.01
C PRO A 10 -3.45 6.62 -11.37
N ALA A 11 -2.61 6.33 -12.37
CA ALA A 11 -3.06 5.98 -13.71
C ALA A 11 -3.85 4.66 -13.70
N LYS A 12 -3.30 3.61 -13.06
CA LYS A 12 -4.02 2.34 -12.89
C LYS A 12 -5.27 2.52 -12.05
N ALA A 13 -5.25 3.35 -11.00
CA ALA A 13 -6.42 3.58 -10.17
C ALA A 13 -7.60 4.14 -11.00
N LYS A 14 -7.33 5.14 -11.85
CA LYS A 14 -8.33 5.71 -12.76
C LYS A 14 -8.86 4.68 -13.77
N THR A 15 -7.97 3.87 -14.35
CA THR A 15 -8.35 2.85 -15.34
C THR A 15 -9.19 1.74 -14.71
N ILE A 16 -8.75 1.19 -13.58
CA ILE A 16 -9.44 0.11 -12.88
C ILE A 16 -10.77 0.59 -12.30
N GLN A 17 -10.85 1.82 -11.76
CA GLN A 17 -12.10 2.41 -11.30
C GLN A 17 -13.16 2.47 -12.42
N LYS A 18 -12.75 2.77 -13.67
CA LYS A 18 -13.66 2.78 -14.82
C LYS A 18 -14.18 1.39 -15.16
N TYR A 19 -13.36 0.35 -14.99
CA TYR A 19 -13.77 -1.03 -15.27
C TYR A 19 -14.67 -1.61 -14.19
N LEU A 20 -14.37 -1.35 -12.92
CA LEU A 20 -15.10 -1.91 -11.79
C LEU A 20 -16.39 -1.15 -11.46
N GLY A 21 -16.40 0.16 -11.73
CA GLY A 21 -17.58 1.00 -11.53
C GLY A 21 -17.99 1.13 -10.05
N ASN A 22 -19.31 1.22 -9.84
CA ASN A 22 -19.88 1.42 -8.51
C ASN A 22 -19.72 0.18 -7.63
N GLY A 23 -19.47 0.39 -6.34
CA GLY A 23 -19.22 -0.70 -5.37
C GLY A 23 -17.74 -1.00 -5.14
N TYR A 24 -16.84 -0.32 -5.86
CA TYR A 24 -15.40 -0.34 -5.62
C TYR A 24 -14.87 1.07 -5.39
N ASP A 25 -14.02 1.23 -4.38
CA ASP A 25 -13.20 2.42 -4.16
C ASP A 25 -11.76 2.05 -4.52
N VAL A 26 -11.25 2.58 -5.64
CA VAL A 26 -9.90 2.26 -6.14
C VAL A 26 -8.95 3.40 -5.80
N ILE A 27 -7.94 3.12 -4.99
CA ILE A 27 -6.96 4.10 -4.50
C ILE A 27 -5.52 3.69 -4.81
N ALA A 28 -4.66 4.68 -5.05
CA ALA A 28 -3.24 4.44 -5.32
C ALA A 28 -2.39 4.60 -4.05
N SER A 29 -1.44 3.68 -3.81
CA SER A 29 -0.44 3.76 -2.74
C SER A 29 0.72 4.73 -3.04
N MET A 30 0.80 5.19 -4.30
CA MET A 30 1.90 6.02 -4.81
C MET A 30 3.25 5.31 -4.68
N GLY A 31 3.28 3.98 -4.87
CA GLY A 31 4.43 3.10 -4.61
C GLY A 31 4.61 2.76 -3.11
N HIS A 32 5.83 2.37 -2.72
CA HIS A 32 6.17 1.92 -1.36
C HIS A 32 5.67 2.83 -0.25
N VAL A 33 4.96 2.30 0.74
CA VAL A 33 4.50 3.06 1.92
C VAL A 33 5.46 2.98 3.10
N ARG A 34 6.38 2.01 3.07
CA ARG A 34 7.38 1.77 4.10
C ARG A 34 8.75 1.51 3.48
N ASP A 35 9.81 1.84 4.21
CA ASP A 35 11.20 1.63 3.81
C ASP A 35 12.07 1.43 5.06
N LEU A 36 13.31 1.01 4.88
CA LEU A 36 14.32 0.97 5.93
C LEU A 36 14.71 2.40 6.36
N PRO A 37 14.86 2.68 7.67
CA PRO A 37 15.42 3.92 8.16
C PRO A 37 16.80 4.20 7.55
N LYS A 38 16.95 5.34 6.88
CA LYS A 38 18.17 5.70 6.11
C LYS A 38 19.42 5.93 6.97
N SER A 39 19.27 6.20 8.26
CA SER A 39 20.35 6.71 9.11
C SER A 39 21.00 5.67 10.04
N ARG A 40 20.58 4.39 10.00
CA ARG A 40 21.15 3.32 10.84
C ARG A 40 21.15 1.98 10.12
N LEU A 41 21.94 1.03 10.63
CA LEU A 41 21.82 -0.38 10.26
C LEU A 41 20.43 -0.87 10.70
N SER A 42 19.51 -0.91 9.75
CA SER A 42 18.09 -1.19 9.99
C SER A 42 17.74 -2.67 9.88
N VAL A 43 18.76 -3.53 9.99
CA VAL A 43 18.65 -4.99 9.90
C VAL A 43 19.35 -5.57 11.13
N ASP A 44 18.64 -6.38 11.89
CA ASP A 44 19.20 -7.09 13.03
C ASP A 44 19.91 -8.37 12.56
N VAL A 45 21.22 -8.27 12.35
CA VAL A 45 22.07 -9.38 11.90
C VAL A 45 22.18 -10.51 12.93
N LYS A 46 21.85 -10.26 14.21
CA LYS A 46 21.88 -11.29 15.26
C LYS A 46 20.55 -12.00 15.38
N ASN A 47 19.46 -11.35 14.96
CA ASN A 47 18.10 -11.90 14.99
C ASN A 47 17.61 -12.23 13.57
N ASN A 48 18.28 -13.19 12.92
CA ASN A 48 17.89 -13.72 11.61
C ASN A 48 17.62 -12.65 10.52
N PHE A 49 18.47 -11.61 10.49
CA PHE A 49 18.37 -10.49 9.55
C PHE A 49 17.01 -9.76 9.60
N GLN A 50 16.38 -9.65 10.78
CA GLN A 50 15.08 -9.00 10.90
C GLN A 50 15.15 -7.52 10.48
N PRO A 51 14.40 -7.10 9.43
CA PRO A 51 14.38 -5.71 9.01
C PRO A 51 13.46 -4.87 9.91
N LYS A 52 13.88 -3.64 10.19
CA LYS A 52 13.05 -2.61 10.82
C LYS A 52 12.53 -1.67 9.75
N TYR A 53 11.26 -1.80 9.40
CA TYR A 53 10.60 -0.88 8.47
C TYR A 53 9.98 0.30 9.21
N GLN A 54 9.99 1.46 8.56
CA GLN A 54 9.27 2.65 8.98
C GLN A 54 8.41 3.18 7.83
N VAL A 55 7.33 3.88 8.16
CA VAL A 55 6.56 4.62 7.15
C VAL A 55 7.46 5.68 6.51
N ILE A 56 7.41 5.79 5.18
CA ILE A 56 8.19 6.79 4.46
C ILE A 56 7.70 8.18 4.86
N LYS A 57 8.63 9.08 5.20
CA LYS A 57 8.31 10.46 5.57
C LYS A 57 7.50 11.14 4.48
N GLY A 58 6.33 11.69 4.84
CA GLY A 58 5.37 12.31 3.91
C GLY A 58 4.22 11.39 3.49
N LYS A 59 4.31 10.07 3.73
CA LYS A 59 3.23 9.10 3.43
C LYS A 59 2.33 8.78 4.62
N GLU A 60 2.54 9.41 5.77
CA GLU A 60 1.78 9.14 7.00
C GLU A 60 0.29 9.43 6.83
N LYS A 61 -0.05 10.53 6.14
CA LYS A 61 -1.44 10.88 5.82
C LYS A 61 -2.09 9.83 4.91
N LEU A 62 -1.38 9.39 3.88
CA LEU A 62 -1.85 8.36 2.96
C LEU A 62 -2.10 7.03 3.69
N VAL A 63 -1.14 6.58 4.51
CA VAL A 63 -1.30 5.36 5.30
C VAL A 63 -2.49 5.46 6.26
N LYS A 64 -2.71 6.62 6.88
CA LYS A 64 -3.87 6.86 7.74
C LYS A 64 -5.19 6.80 6.97
N GLU A 65 -5.22 7.37 5.76
CA GLU A 65 -6.38 7.30 4.87
C GLU A 65 -6.68 5.86 4.44
N LEU A 66 -5.66 5.12 3.98
CA LEU A 66 -5.80 3.72 3.57
C LEU A 66 -6.35 2.86 4.72
N LYS A 67 -5.86 3.05 5.95
CA LYS A 67 -6.39 2.37 7.14
C LYS A 67 -7.87 2.70 7.38
N SER A 68 -8.23 3.98 7.37
CA SER A 68 -9.62 4.44 7.57
C SER A 68 -10.58 3.91 6.51
N LYS A 69 -10.13 3.82 5.25
CA LYS A 69 -10.91 3.24 4.15
C LYS A 69 -11.05 1.72 4.32
N ALA A 70 -9.96 1.03 4.63
CA ALA A 70 -9.96 -0.42 4.84
C ALA A 70 -10.92 -0.83 5.97
N GLU A 71 -10.95 -0.08 7.07
CA GLU A 71 -11.86 -0.33 8.20
C GLU A 71 -13.35 -0.16 7.84
N LYS A 72 -13.66 0.63 6.81
CA LYS A 72 -15.04 0.91 6.35
C LYS A 72 -15.48 0.03 5.18
N SER A 73 -14.56 -0.72 4.59
CA SER A 73 -14.81 -1.57 3.43
C SER A 73 -15.08 -3.01 3.85
N ASP A 74 -15.92 -3.71 3.08
CA ASP A 74 -16.24 -5.11 3.37
C ASP A 74 -15.06 -6.05 3.07
N SER A 75 -14.20 -5.65 2.13
CA SER A 75 -12.99 -6.38 1.76
C SER A 75 -11.95 -5.42 1.18
N VAL A 76 -10.68 -5.80 1.32
CA VAL A 76 -9.54 -5.11 0.71
C VAL A 76 -8.93 -6.04 -0.34
N LEU A 77 -8.80 -5.53 -1.56
CA LEU A 77 -8.17 -6.20 -2.70
C LEU A 77 -6.84 -5.50 -3.00
N LEU A 78 -5.76 -6.27 -2.98
CA LEU A 78 -4.44 -5.81 -3.40
C LEU A 78 -4.27 -6.13 -4.88
N ALA A 79 -4.07 -5.09 -5.69
CA ALA A 79 -3.96 -5.18 -7.15
C ALA A 79 -2.65 -4.53 -7.62
N THR A 80 -1.56 -4.91 -6.96
CA THR A 80 -0.19 -4.54 -7.33
C THR A 80 0.27 -5.35 -8.55
N ASP A 81 1.41 -4.96 -9.12
CA ASP A 81 2.00 -5.71 -10.21
C ASP A 81 2.38 -7.14 -9.79
N PRO A 82 2.21 -8.14 -10.68
CA PRO A 82 2.47 -9.54 -10.37
C PRO A 82 3.97 -9.86 -10.41
N ASP A 83 4.76 -9.04 -9.72
CA ASP A 83 6.20 -9.17 -9.60
C ASP A 83 6.63 -9.11 -8.13
N ARG A 84 7.93 -9.32 -7.91
CA ARG A 84 8.52 -9.34 -6.56
C ARG A 84 8.35 -8.02 -5.80
N GLU A 85 8.32 -6.89 -6.50
CA GLU A 85 8.19 -5.58 -5.87
C GLU A 85 6.74 -5.27 -5.51
N GLY A 86 5.79 -5.70 -6.34
CA GLY A 86 4.37 -5.60 -6.06
C GLY A 86 3.87 -6.52 -4.95
N GLU A 87 4.49 -7.69 -4.76
CA GLU A 87 4.13 -8.66 -3.72
C GLU A 87 4.70 -8.29 -2.32
N ALA A 88 5.71 -7.41 -2.27
CA ALA A 88 6.47 -7.09 -1.04
C ALA A 88 5.75 -6.11 -0.08
#